data_AF-A0A2J5PMF4-F1
#
_entry.id   AF-A0A2J5PMF4-F1
#
_cell.length_a   1.000
_cell.length_b   1.000
_cell.length_c   1.000
_cell.angle_alpha   90.00
_cell.angle_beta   90.00
_cell.angle_gamma   90.00
#
_symmetry.space_group_name_H-M   'P 1'
#
loop_
_entity.id
_entity.type
_entity.pdbx_description
1 polymer ?
#
loop_
_entity_poly.entity_id
_entity_poly.type
_entity_poly.pdbx_seq_one_letter_code
_entity_poly.pdbx_strand_id
1 'polypeptide(L)' 'YSPENLPPLAAGDVLAYGHTHIPVAEKRGEIFLFNPGSVSIPKGGFTASYGLLNEGQLQVLALDDNQVIAEVAIYP' A
#
# COMPACT_ATOMS: atom_id res chain seq x y z
N TYR A 1 13.54 -5.36 -2.24
CA TYR A 1 13.33 -4.00 -1.70
C TYR A 1 12.23 -4.04 -0.66
N SER A 2 12.36 -3.27 0.41
CA SER A 2 11.38 -3.11 1.49
C SER A 2 11.49 -1.69 2.04
N PRO A 3 10.59 -1.24 2.93
CA PRO A 3 10.71 0.08 3.57
C PRO A 3 12.04 0.30 4.31
N GLU A 4 12.73 -0.77 4.72
CA GLU A 4 14.03 -0.75 5.41
C GLU A 4 15.21 -0.88 4.43
N ASN A 5 14.96 -1.24 3.16
CA ASN A 5 15.96 -1.39 2.12
C ASN A 5 15.39 -0.90 0.78
N LEU A 6 15.44 0.42 0.61
CA LEU A 6 14.84 1.14 -0.52
C LEU A 6 15.71 1.03 -1.79
N PRO A 7 15.10 0.96 -2.99
CA PRO A 7 15.80 1.27 -4.22
C PRO A 7 16.08 2.79 -4.30
N PRO A 8 16.88 3.26 -5.26
CA PRO A 8 16.96 4.69 -5.55
C PRO A 8 15.56 5.23 -5.91
N LEU A 9 15.05 6.16 -5.10
CA LEU A 9 13.75 6.79 -5.26
C LEU A 9 13.88 8.30 -5.08
N ALA A 10 13.14 9.07 -5.87
CA ALA A 10 13.03 10.50 -5.76
C ALA A 10 11.88 10.90 -4.82
N ALA A 11 11.84 12.17 -4.42
CA ALA A 11 10.70 12.72 -3.70
C ALA A 11 9.43 12.61 -4.54
N GLY A 12 8.36 12.11 -3.92
CA GLY A 12 7.07 11.83 -4.55
C GLY A 12 6.93 10.42 -5.12
N ASP A 13 8.02 9.64 -5.23
CA ASP A 13 7.93 8.28 -5.73
C ASP A 13 7.18 7.35 -4.76
N VAL A 14 6.60 6.28 -5.31
CA VAL A 14 5.89 5.24 -4.57
C VAL A 14 6.70 3.95 -4.59
N LEU A 15 7.03 3.41 -3.41
CA LEU A 15 7.44 2.02 -3.27
C LEU A 15 6.19 1.14 -3.14
N ALA A 16 5.80 0.47 -4.23
CA ALA A 16 4.82 -0.61 -4.20
C ALA A 16 5.50 -1.94 -3.88
N TYR A 17 5.08 -2.61 -2.81
CA TYR A 17 5.71 -3.85 -2.33
C TYR A 17 4.70 -4.81 -1.68
N GLY A 18 5.14 -6.03 -1.38
CA GLY A 18 4.30 -7.07 -0.75
C GLY A 18 5.06 -7.84 0.31
N HIS A 19 4.96 -9.18 0.28
CA HIS A 19 5.69 -10.14 1.13
C HIS A 19 5.29 -10.17 2.62
N THR A 20 5.02 -9.03 3.26
CA THR A 20 4.59 -8.97 4.67
C THR A 20 3.15 -9.41 4.88
N HIS A 21 2.30 -9.25 3.84
CA HIS A 21 0.85 -9.47 3.87
C HIS A 21 0.11 -8.52 4.83
N ILE A 22 0.73 -7.36 5.12
CA ILE A 22 0.17 -6.30 5.95
C ILE A 22 -0.14 -5.10 5.05
N PRO A 23 -1.42 -4.67 4.95
CA PRO A 23 -1.84 -3.46 4.24
C PRO A 23 -1.07 -2.21 4.68
N VAL A 24 -0.60 -1.43 3.73
CA VAL A 24 0.05 -0.13 3.96
C VAL A 24 -0.32 0.83 2.82
N ALA A 25 -0.74 2.04 3.18
CA ALA A 25 -0.85 3.17 2.26
C ALA A 25 -0.53 4.44 3.07
N GLU A 26 0.71 4.91 3.00
CA GLU A 26 1.17 6.06 3.79
C GLU A 26 2.29 6.84 3.09
N LYS A 27 2.46 8.12 3.47
CA LYS A 27 3.65 8.89 3.14
C LYS A 27 4.69 8.71 4.25
N ARG A 28 5.91 8.29 3.88
CA ARG A 28 7.04 8.15 4.81
C ARG A 28 8.20 9.02 4.34
N GLY A 29 8.35 10.18 4.97
CA GLY A 29 9.31 11.19 4.53
C GLY A 29 8.89 11.76 3.17
N GLU A 30 9.78 11.68 2.19
CA GLU A 30 9.59 12.22 0.85
C GLU A 30 8.91 11.24 -0.11
N ILE A 31 8.78 9.95 0.25
CA ILE A 31 8.22 8.90 -0.59
C ILE A 31 6.89 8.36 -0.04
N PHE A 32 6.17 7.61 -0.86
CA PHE A 32 4.98 6.87 -0.45
C PHE A 32 5.27 5.37 -0.36
N LEU A 33 4.69 4.72 0.63
CA LEU A 33 4.74 3.28 0.80
C LEU A 33 3.36 2.69 0.51
N PHE A 34 3.33 1.69 -0.35
CA PHE A 34 2.10 1.02 -0.73
C PHE A 34 2.27 -0.51 -0.70
N ASN A 35 1.50 -1.16 0.16
CA ASN A 35 1.41 -2.61 0.24
C ASN A 35 -0.08 -3.00 0.19
N PRO A 36 -0.53 -3.71 -0.85
CA PRO A 36 -1.93 -4.08 -1.00
C PRO A 36 -2.37 -5.18 -0.02
N GLY A 37 -1.48 -5.64 0.86
CA GLY A 37 -1.73 -6.78 1.74
C GLY A 37 -1.65 -8.09 0.95
N SER A 38 -2.63 -8.96 1.12
CA SER A 38 -2.65 -10.27 0.48
C SER A 38 -4.07 -10.71 0.18
N VAL A 39 -4.30 -11.19 -1.02
CA VAL A 39 -5.59 -11.75 -1.47
C VAL A 39 -5.91 -13.12 -0.90
N SER A 40 -4.91 -13.87 -0.40
CA SER A 40 -5.10 -15.30 -0.03
C SER A 40 -4.63 -15.69 1.37
N ILE A 41 -3.59 -15.03 1.90
CA ILE A 41 -3.00 -15.33 3.22
C ILE A 41 -2.81 -14.03 4.04
N PRO A 42 -3.86 -13.26 4.37
CA PRO A 42 -3.69 -12.01 5.11
C PRO A 42 -3.08 -12.24 6.50
N LYS A 43 -2.32 -11.27 7.01
CA LYS A 43 -1.66 -11.33 8.33
C LYS A 43 -2.02 -10.11 9.17
N GLY A 44 -1.66 -10.14 10.46
CA GLY A 44 -1.84 -8.99 11.36
C GLY A 44 -3.28 -8.65 11.73
N GLY A 45 -4.21 -9.58 11.52
CA GLY A 45 -5.64 -9.38 11.79
C GLY A 45 -6.42 -8.66 10.69
N PHE A 46 -5.78 -8.39 9.54
CA PHE A 46 -6.44 -7.81 8.38
C PHE A 46 -7.24 -8.86 7.58
N THR A 47 -8.24 -8.40 6.84
CA THR A 47 -8.96 -9.22 5.84
C THR A 47 -8.13 -9.38 4.56
N ALA A 48 -8.55 -10.29 3.68
CA ALA A 48 -7.96 -10.41 2.35
C ALA A 48 -8.18 -9.10 1.57
N SER A 49 -7.16 -8.64 0.87
CA SER A 49 -7.16 -7.29 0.30
C SER A 49 -6.40 -7.18 -1.02
N TYR A 50 -6.69 -6.12 -1.76
CA TYR A 50 -6.00 -5.74 -2.99
C TYR A 50 -5.77 -4.23 -3.04
N GLY A 51 -4.92 -3.78 -3.96
CA GLY A 51 -4.59 -2.37 -4.15
C GLY A 51 -5.32 -1.76 -5.34
N LEU A 52 -5.75 -0.51 -5.22
CA LEU A 52 -6.32 0.30 -6.29
C LEU A 52 -5.56 1.63 -6.37
N LEU A 53 -5.11 2.00 -7.57
CA LEU A 53 -4.68 3.36 -7.90
C LEU A 53 -5.80 3.99 -8.72
N ASN A 54 -6.49 4.98 -8.14
CA ASN A 54 -7.53 5.73 -8.83
C ASN A 54 -7.33 7.21 -8.56
N GLU A 55 -7.26 8.02 -9.62
CA GLU A 55 -7.14 9.49 -9.53
C GLU A 55 -6.15 9.91 -8.44
N GLY A 56 -4.90 9.46 -8.54
CA GLY A 56 -3.82 9.82 -7.61
C GLY A 56 -4.10 9.48 -6.14
N GLN A 57 -5.00 8.54 -5.88
CA GLN A 57 -5.20 7.92 -4.59
C GLN A 57 -4.81 6.45 -4.67
N LEU A 58 -3.92 6.04 -3.78
CA LEU A 58 -3.59 4.65 -3.54
C LEU A 58 -4.47 4.15 -2.41
N GLN A 59 -5.26 3.11 -2.67
CA GLN A 59 -6.17 2.50 -1.71
C GLN A 59 -5.86 1.02 -1.56
N VAL A 60 -5.96 0.51 -0.34
CA VAL A 60 -6.04 -0.92 -0.05
C VAL A 60 -7.49 -1.22 0.29
N LEU A 61 -8.12 -2.07 -0.52
CA LEU A 61 -9.53 -2.42 -0.41
C LEU A 61 -9.68 -3.86 0.05
N ALA A 62 -10.66 -4.12 0.91
CA ALA A 62 -11.08 -5.47 1.28
C ALA A 62 -11.59 -6.21 0.03
N LEU A 63 -11.20 -7.47 -0.12
CA LEU A 63 -11.47 -8.26 -1.33
C LEU A 63 -12.95 -8.65 -1.47
N ASP A 64 -13.65 -8.78 -0.36
CA ASP A 64 -15.04 -9.24 -0.28
C ASP A 64 -16.06 -8.14 -0.54
N ASP A 65 -15.86 -6.93 0.00
CA ASP A 65 -16.84 -5.86 -0.04
C ASP A 65 -16.30 -4.49 -0.52
N ASN A 66 -15.02 -4.43 -0.89
CA ASN A 66 -14.32 -3.21 -1.29
C ASN A 66 -14.26 -2.11 -0.20
N GLN A 67 -14.44 -2.46 1.07
CA GLN A 67 -14.24 -1.52 2.16
C GLN A 67 -12.77 -1.03 2.17
N VAL A 68 -12.58 0.29 2.34
CA VAL A 68 -11.23 0.87 2.43
C VAL A 68 -10.57 0.44 3.75
N ILE A 69 -9.41 -0.19 3.65
CA ILE A 69 -8.57 -0.61 4.78
C ILE A 69 -7.50 0.46 5.07
N ALA A 70 -6.90 1.00 4.02
CA ALA A 70 -5.90 2.07 4.11
C ALA A 70 -5.89 2.87 2.82
N GLU A 71 -5.58 4.17 2.87
CA GLU A 71 -5.44 4.99 1.67
C GLU A 71 -4.49 6.17 1.85
N VAL A 72 -3.89 6.62 0.75
CA VAL A 72 -3.06 7.81 0.70
C VAL A 72 -3.20 8.52 -0.64
N ALA A 73 -3.33 9.85 -0.61
CA ALA A 73 -3.25 10.69 -1.80
C ALA A 73 -1.78 10.92 -2.19
N ILE A 74 -1.46 10.75 -3.47
CA ILE A 74 -0.12 10.91 -4.05
C ILE A 74 0.00 12.15 -4.97
N TYR A 75 -0.98 13.05 -4.89
CA TYR A 75 -0.90 14.37 -5.53
C TYR A 75 -0.13 15.38 -4.67
N PRO A 76 0.38 16.47 -5.27
CA PRO A 76 0.93 17.62 -4.55
C PRO A 76 -0.08 18.28 -3.61
#